data_AF-A0AAU5PJ74-F1
#
_entry.id   AF-A0AAU5PJ74-F1
#
_cell.length_a   1.000
_cell.length_b   1.000
_cell.length_c   1.000
_cell.angle_alpha   90.00
_cell.angle_beta   90.00
_cell.angle_gamma   90.00
#
_symmetry.space_group_name_H-M   'P 1'
#
loop_
_entity.id
_entity.type
_entity.pdbx_description
1 polymer ?
#
loop_
_entity_poly.entity_id
_entity_poly.type
_entity_poly.pdbx_seq_one_letter_code
_entity_poly.pdbx_strand_id
1 'polypeptide(L)' 'MNDDEPVFKKSKWGTNRYVYNANNPIGRALIIASSVLAIVMILLMENHAGPFAPSPSPSWSPPPSQDPWLLPSGAP' A
#
# COMPACT_ATOMS: atom_id res chain seq x y z
N MET A 1 7.16 1.07 -35.80
CA MET A 1 6.35 0.33 -34.82
C MET A 1 4.89 0.60 -35.17
N ASN A 2 4.02 -0.41 -35.26
CA ASN A 2 2.58 -0.19 -35.44
C ASN A 2 1.94 -0.22 -34.05
N ASP A 3 1.68 0.96 -33.51
CA ASP A 3 1.19 1.14 -32.14
C ASP A 3 -0.31 0.78 -31.98
N ASP A 4 -1.02 0.57 -33.09
CA ASP A 4 -2.45 0.19 -33.14
C ASP A 4 -2.72 -1.31 -32.88
N GLU A 5 -1.68 -2.08 -32.61
CA GLU A 5 -1.83 -3.53 -32.49
C GLU A 5 -2.36 -3.90 -31.10
N PRO A 6 -3.52 -4.59 -30.98
CA PRO A 6 -4.18 -4.76 -29.68
C PRO A 6 -3.35 -5.59 -28.68
N VAL A 7 -3.50 -5.28 -27.39
CA VAL A 7 -2.79 -5.94 -26.27
C VAL A 7 -3.05 -7.44 -26.26
N PHE A 8 -4.28 -7.84 -26.60
CA PHE A 8 -4.66 -9.24 -26.81
C PHE A 8 -4.92 -9.48 -28.28
N LYS A 9 -4.15 -10.40 -28.87
CA LYS A 9 -4.36 -10.85 -30.25
C LYS A 9 -5.13 -12.14 -30.29
N LYS A 10 -6.11 -12.20 -31.18
CA LYS A 10 -6.84 -13.41 -31.49
C LYS A 10 -5.98 -14.30 -32.40
N SER A 11 -5.67 -15.52 -31.94
CA SER A 11 -4.93 -16.50 -32.73
C SER A 11 -5.71 -16.86 -33.98
N LYS A 12 -5.11 -16.65 -35.17
CA LYS A 12 -5.71 -16.99 -36.47
C LYS A 12 -5.55 -18.48 -36.83
N TRP A 13 -4.84 -19.27 -36.02
CA TRP A 13 -4.64 -20.69 -36.29
C TRP A 13 -5.46 -21.57 -35.33
N GLY A 14 -6.55 -22.12 -35.87
CA GLY A 14 -7.28 -23.29 -35.36
C GLY A 14 -8.06 -23.15 -34.05
N THR A 15 -7.69 -22.25 -33.14
CA THR A 15 -8.27 -22.23 -31.77
C THR A 15 -8.85 -20.91 -31.32
N ASN A 16 -8.74 -19.83 -32.10
CA ASN A 16 -9.37 -18.54 -31.80
C ASN A 16 -9.03 -17.95 -30.41
N ARG A 17 -7.95 -18.44 -29.77
CA ARG A 17 -7.57 -18.06 -28.41
C ARG A 17 -6.92 -16.68 -28.41
N TYR A 18 -7.18 -15.91 -27.36
CA TYR A 18 -6.50 -14.64 -27.13
C TYR A 18 -5.11 -14.90 -26.56
N VAL A 19 -4.10 -14.33 -27.20
CA VAL A 19 -2.69 -14.40 -26.80
C VAL A 19 -2.21 -13.00 -26.47
N TYR A 20 -1.46 -12.87 -25.39
CA TYR A 20 -0.87 -11.60 -24.99
C TYR A 20 0.23 -11.17 -25.98
N ASN A 21 0.15 -9.94 -26.49
CA ASN A 21 1.15 -9.37 -27.38
C ASN A 21 2.19 -8.59 -26.57
N ALA A 22 3.31 -9.23 -26.23
CA ALA A 22 4.39 -8.58 -25.50
C ALA A 22 5.05 -7.40 -26.25
N ASN A 23 4.80 -7.26 -27.56
CA ASN A 23 5.29 -6.16 -28.37
C ASN A 23 4.37 -4.93 -28.36
N ASN A 24 3.19 -5.00 -27.72
CA ASN A 24 2.32 -3.84 -27.57
C ASN A 24 2.91 -2.88 -26.50
N PRO A 25 3.11 -1.59 -26.81
CA PRO A 25 3.71 -0.63 -25.89
C PRO A 25 2.87 -0.39 -24.62
N ILE A 26 1.54 -0.40 -24.73
CA ILE A 26 0.60 -0.29 -23.59
C ILE A 26 0.71 -1.51 -22.70
N GLY A 27 0.73 -2.72 -23.29
CA GLY A 27 0.91 -3.96 -22.53
C GLY A 27 2.20 -3.92 -21.71
N ARG A 28 3.30 -3.51 -22.35
CA ARG A 28 4.61 -3.34 -21.70
C ARG A 28 4.60 -2.25 -20.63
N ALA A 29 3.94 -1.12 -20.88
CA ALA A 29 3.79 -0.05 -19.90
C ALA A 29 3.03 -0.52 -18.64
N LEU A 30 1.97 -1.31 -18.80
CA LEU A 30 1.22 -1.89 -17.69
C LEU A 30 2.07 -2.86 -16.86
N ILE A 31 2.91 -3.69 -17.50
CA ILE A 31 3.85 -4.56 -16.79
C ILE A 31 4.84 -3.73 -15.96
N ILE A 32 5.44 -2.71 -16.57
CA ILE A 32 6.41 -1.85 -15.88
C ILE A 32 5.73 -1.11 -14.71
N ALA A 33 4.57 -0.50 -14.95
CA ALA A 33 3.85 0.26 -13.93
C ALA A 33 3.41 -0.62 -12.75
N SER A 34 2.84 -1.80 -13.01
CA SER A 34 2.44 -2.74 -11.96
C SER A 34 3.65 -3.27 -11.18
N SER A 35 4.78 -3.54 -11.85
CA SER A 35 6.01 -3.99 -11.18
C SER A 35 6.59 -2.90 -10.28
N VAL A 36 6.67 -1.66 -10.77
CA VAL A 36 7.12 -0.51 -9.97
C VAL A 36 6.22 -0.30 -8.76
N LEU A 37 4.89 -0.33 -8.96
CA LEU A 37 3.93 -0.21 -7.87
C LEU A 37 4.17 -1.29 -6.81
N ALA A 38 4.33 -2.55 -7.20
CA ALA A 38 4.58 -3.65 -6.28
C ALA A 38 5.89 -3.47 -5.50
N ILE A 39 6.99 -3.09 -6.17
CA ILE A 39 8.27 -2.82 -5.52
C ILE A 39 8.14 -1.68 -4.50
N VAL A 40 7.48 -0.59 -4.87
CA VAL A 40 7.24 0.55 -3.97
C VAL A 40 6.43 0.11 -2.75
N MET A 41 5.37 -0.68 -2.94
CA MET A 41 4.58 -1.20 -1.82
C MET A 41 5.42 -2.06 -0.87
N ILE A 42 6.24 -2.97 -1.41
CA ILE A 42 7.14 -3.82 -0.60
C ILE A 42 8.09 -2.95 0.21
N LEU A 43 8.70 -1.92 -0.40
CA LEU A 43 9.60 -1.02 0.32
C LEU A 43 8.89 -0.22 1.41
N LEU A 44 7.67 0.25 1.16
CA LEU A 44 6.88 0.97 2.18
C LEU A 44 6.50 0.06 3.35
N MET A 45 6.17 -1.20 3.07
CA MET A 45 5.88 -2.20 4.10
C MET A 45 7.12 -2.52 4.92
N GLU A 46 8.27 -2.78 4.28
CA GLU A 46 9.52 -3.09 4.99
C GLU A 46 9.97 -1.93 5.91
N ASN A 47 9.79 -0.69 5.47
CA ASN A 47 10.15 0.48 6.26
C ASN A 47 9.04 0.95 7.22
N HIS A 48 7.91 0.22 7.30
CA HIS A 48 6.71 0.61 8.05
C HIS A 48 6.35 2.09 7.86
N ALA A 49 6.24 2.51 6.61
CA ALA A 49 6.06 3.92 6.23
C ALA A 49 4.71 4.16 5.53
N GLY A 50 4.26 5.41 5.58
CA GLY A 50 3.03 5.86 4.91
C GLY A 50 1.80 5.08 5.39
N PRO A 51 1.08 4.38 4.50
CA PRO A 51 -0.12 3.63 4.88
C PRO A 51 0.16 2.40 5.78
N PHE A 52 1.42 1.99 5.91
CA PHE A 52 1.83 0.86 6.76
C PHE A 52 2.53 1.30 8.06
N ALA A 53 2.49 2.59 8.39
CA ALA A 53 3.06 3.07 9.64
C ALA A 53 2.33 2.47 10.85
N PRO A 54 3.04 2.12 11.94
CA PRO A 54 2.40 1.63 13.15
C PRO A 54 1.46 2.69 13.71
N SER A 55 0.32 2.25 14.24
CA SER A 55 -0.56 3.15 14.97
C SER A 55 0.19 3.78 16.14
N PRO A 56 -0.02 5.08 16.42
CA PRO A 56 0.63 5.72 17.55
C PRO A 56 0.27 4.97 18.83
N SER A 57 1.27 4.73 19.68
CA SER A 57 1.05 4.12 20.99
C SER A 57 0.04 4.96 21.78
N PRO A 58 -0.96 4.35 22.44
CA PRO A 58 -1.85 5.10 23.31
C PRO A 58 -1.00 5.73 24.44
N SER A 59 -0.85 7.04 24.41
CA SER A 59 -0.23 7.78 25.50
C SER A 59 -1.23 7.84 26.64
N TRP A 60 -0.90 7.22 27.77
CA TRP A 60 -1.71 7.37 28.98
C TRP A 60 -1.74 8.85 29.37
N SER A 61 -2.93 9.42 29.46
CA SER A 61 -3.16 10.74 30.04
C SER A 61 -3.55 10.56 31.50
N PRO A 62 -2.92 11.26 32.46
CA PRO A 62 -3.37 11.23 33.84
C PRO A 62 -4.82 11.71 33.90
N PRO A 63 -5.66 11.13 34.80
CA PRO A 63 -6.96 11.71 35.09
C PRO A 63 -6.75 13.18 35.51
N PRO A 64 -7.63 14.10 35.08
CA PRO A 64 -7.60 15.47 35.58
C PRO A 64 -7.65 15.39 37.10
N SER A 65 -6.60 15.91 37.74
CA SER A 65 -6.34 15.82 39.18
C SER A 65 -7.64 15.91 39.98
N GLN A 66 -8.00 14.85 40.71
CA GLN A 66 -8.72 15.07 41.95
C GLN A 66 -7.80 15.92 42.84
N ASP A 67 -8.35 17.00 43.36
CA ASP A 67 -7.63 18.12 43.96
C ASP A 67 -6.57 17.72 45.01
N PRO A 68 -5.48 18.50 45.16
CA PRO A 68 -4.36 18.18 46.07
C PRO A 68 -4.65 18.17 47.59
N TRP A 69 -5.89 18.36 48.05
CA TRP A 69 -6.16 18.74 49.46
C TRP A 69 -6.91 17.71 50.32
N LEU A 70 -6.89 16.43 49.99
CA LEU A 70 -7.39 15.38 50.90
C LEU A 70 -6.26 14.47 51.41
N LEU A 71 -5.27 15.06 52.07
CA LEU A 71 -4.50 14.35 53.09
C LEU A 71 -5.20 14.60 54.43
N PRO A 72 -5.65 13.57 55.19
CA PRO A 72 -5.99 13.79 56.57
C PRO A 72 -4.71 14.23 57.27
N SER A 73 -4.68 15.46 57.75
CA SER A 73 -3.66 15.97 58.65
C SER A 73 -3.66 15.07 59.89
N GLY A 74 -2.77 14.08 59.89
CA GLY A 74 -2.46 13.29 61.07
C GLY A 74 -1.91 14.21 62.17
N ALA A 75 -2.48 14.04 63.35
CA ALA A 75 -2.14 14.67 64.64
C ALA A 75 -0.63 14.63 64.97
N PRO A 76 -0.14 15.45 65.92
CA PRO A 76 -0.49 15.38 67.34
C PRO A 76 -1.38 16.50 67.89
#